data_AF-A0A920RC90-F1
#
_entry.id   AF-A0A920RC90-F1
#
_cell.length_a   1.000
_cell.length_b   1.000
_cell.length_c   1.000
_cell.angle_alpha   90.00
_cell.angle_beta   90.00
_cell.angle_gamma   90.00
#
_symmetry.space_group_name_H-M   'P 1'
#
loop_
_entity.id
_entity.type
_entity.pdbx_description
1 polymer ?
#
loop_
_entity_poly.entity_id
_entity_poly.type
_entity_poly.pdbx_seq_one_letter_code
_entity_poly.pdbx_strand_id
1 'polypeptide(L)'
;MASFSAWTFIRSKELSSIVLRSADILVTSIDNDGAMEIAKRSRGTPRIANRLLRRVRDYSEVKSDGSIDLDRPSSALDMLSIDKNGFDHMDRRLLMTMIEKFGGGPVGIDSLAAPLAKNGIR
;
A
#
# COMPACT_ATOMS: atom_id res chain seq x y z
N MET A 1 -31.55 -10.71 -12.15
CA MET A 1 -30.64 -11.19 -11.07
C MET A 1 -29.30 -10.50 -11.23
N ALA A 2 -29.12 -9.33 -10.61
CA ALA A 2 -27.82 -8.67 -10.56
C ALA A 2 -26.96 -9.41 -9.53
N SER A 3 -25.85 -10.00 -9.98
CA SER A 3 -24.87 -10.64 -9.12
C SER A 3 -24.18 -9.56 -8.28
N PHE A 4 -24.68 -9.37 -7.06
CA PHE A 4 -24.01 -8.59 -6.03
C PHE A 4 -22.87 -9.47 -5.49
N SER A 5 -21.72 -9.45 -6.18
CA SER A 5 -20.52 -10.11 -5.66
C SER A 5 -20.10 -9.40 -4.38
N ALA A 6 -20.18 -10.10 -3.25
CA ALA A 6 -19.63 -9.65 -1.99
C ALA A 6 -18.18 -9.23 -2.23
N TRP A 7 -17.87 -7.97 -1.88
CA TRP A 7 -16.60 -7.26 -2.10
C TRP A 7 -15.39 -8.18 -1.86
N THR A 8 -14.93 -8.84 -2.92
CA THR A 8 -13.77 -9.73 -2.90
C THR A 8 -12.55 -8.92 -3.32
N PHE A 9 -11.38 -9.29 -2.81
CA PHE A 9 -10.12 -8.67 -3.19
C PHE A 9 -9.90 -8.73 -4.70
N ILE A 10 -9.60 -7.57 -5.29
CA ILE A 10 -9.34 -7.45 -6.72
C ILE A 10 -7.96 -8.06 -7.02
N ARG A 11 -7.88 -8.86 -8.09
CA ARG A 11 -6.63 -9.50 -8.50
C ARG A 11 -5.59 -8.43 -8.88
N SER A 12 -4.31 -8.70 -8.62
CA SER A 12 -3.24 -7.74 -8.94
C SER A 12 -3.25 -7.27 -10.40
N LYS A 13 -3.65 -8.13 -11.36
CA LYS A 13 -3.79 -7.75 -12.78
C LYS A 13 -4.93 -6.76 -13.05
N GLU A 14 -6.02 -6.84 -12.29
CA GLU A 14 -7.12 -5.87 -12.38
C GLU A 14 -6.77 -4.58 -11.64
N LEU A 15 -6.03 -4.68 -10.53
CA LEU A 15 -5.50 -3.50 -9.85
C LEU A 15 -4.44 -2.78 -10.71
N SER A 16 -3.61 -3.49 -11.47
CA SER A 16 -2.60 -2.85 -12.32
C SER A 16 -3.25 -2.00 -13.42
N SER A 17 -4.38 -2.43 -13.99
CA SER A 17 -5.12 -1.60 -14.95
C SER A 17 -5.74 -0.35 -14.30
N ILE A 18 -6.18 -0.45 -13.05
CA ILE A 18 -6.61 0.71 -12.25
C ILE A 18 -5.44 1.66 -12.03
N VAL A 19 -4.26 1.15 -11.65
CA VAL A 19 -3.06 1.96 -11.44
C VAL A 19 -2.66 2.70 -12.72
N LEU A 20 -2.60 2.01 -13.87
CA LEU A 20 -2.28 2.62 -15.17
C LEU A 20 -3.25 3.75 -15.50
N ARG A 21 -4.57 3.50 -15.36
CA ARG A 21 -5.60 4.52 -15.59
C ARG A 21 -5.45 5.71 -14.64
N SER A 22 -5.15 5.46 -13.37
CA SER A 22 -4.94 6.52 -12.39
C SER A 22 -3.65 7.31 -12.64
N ALA A 23 -2.61 6.69 -13.17
CA ALA A 23 -1.38 7.38 -13.55
C ALA A 23 -1.60 8.33 -14.73
N ASP A 24 -2.38 7.91 -15.73
CA ASP A 24 -2.81 8.75 -16.85
C ASP A 24 -3.58 10.01 -16.35
N ILE A 25 -4.55 9.82 -15.45
CA ILE A 25 -5.29 10.92 -14.81
C ILE A 25 -4.36 11.87 -14.04
N LEU A 26 -3.29 11.34 -13.44
CA LEU A 26 -2.31 12.12 -12.68
C LEU A 26 -1.16 12.64 -13.54
N VAL A 27 -1.21 12.46 -14.87
CA VAL A 27 -0.18 12.86 -15.84
C VAL A 27 1.20 12.32 -15.41
N THR A 28 1.25 11.06 -15.00
CA THR A 28 2.44 10.39 -14.51
C THR A 28 2.81 9.24 -15.44
N SER A 29 4.03 9.25 -15.97
CA SER A 29 4.54 8.16 -16.80
C SER A 29 4.86 6.94 -15.93
N ILE A 30 4.29 5.79 -16.27
CA ILE A 30 4.53 4.51 -15.59
C ILE A 30 4.44 3.35 -16.58
N ASP A 31 5.32 2.35 -16.44
CA ASP A 31 5.27 1.12 -17.23
C ASP A 31 4.34 0.05 -16.61
N ASN A 32 4.07 -1.01 -17.38
CA ASN A 32 3.19 -2.10 -16.92
C ASN A 32 3.74 -2.80 -15.67
N ASP A 33 5.05 -2.95 -15.59
CA ASP A 33 5.73 -3.65 -14.49
C ASP A 33 5.69 -2.82 -13.21
N GLY A 34 5.89 -1.50 -13.29
CA GLY A 34 5.73 -0.59 -12.18
C GLY A 34 4.30 -0.51 -11.67
N ALA A 35 3.33 -0.48 -12.58
CA ALA A 35 1.91 -0.56 -12.21
C ALA A 35 1.57 -1.90 -11.52
N MET A 36 2.15 -3.01 -12.00
CA MET A 36 1.99 -4.33 -11.41
C MET A 36 2.63 -4.41 -10.02
N GLU A 37 3.79 -3.78 -9.81
CA GLU A 37 4.46 -3.78 -8.52
C GLU A 37 3.66 -3.03 -7.46
N ILE A 38 3.10 -1.86 -7.81
CA ILE A 38 2.15 -1.15 -6.96
C ILE A 38 0.93 -2.02 -6.65
N ALA A 39 0.36 -2.67 -7.67
CA ALA A 39 -0.81 -3.52 -7.51
C ALA A 39 -0.60 -4.70 -6.57
N LYS A 40 0.56 -5.38 -6.65
CA LYS A 40 0.93 -6.49 -5.74
C LYS A 40 0.94 -6.07 -4.27
N ARG A 41 1.41 -4.85 -3.97
CA ARG A 41 1.48 -4.31 -2.60
C ARG A 41 0.20 -3.59 -2.16
N SER A 42 -0.87 -3.62 -2.95
CA SER A 42 -2.11 -2.87 -2.71
C SER A 42 -3.17 -3.63 -1.91
N ARG A 43 -2.88 -4.85 -1.44
CA ARG A 43 -3.79 -5.68 -0.61
C ARG A 43 -5.19 -5.81 -1.22
N GLY A 44 -5.25 -6.07 -2.53
CA GLY A 44 -6.52 -6.26 -3.25
C GLY A 44 -7.46 -5.05 -3.29
N THR A 45 -6.97 -3.85 -2.95
CA THR A 45 -7.81 -2.67 -2.69
C THR A 45 -7.44 -1.47 -3.59
N PRO A 46 -8.35 -0.99 -4.47
CA PRO A 46 -8.10 0.16 -5.34
C PRO A 46 -7.68 1.44 -4.60
N ARG A 47 -8.28 1.68 -3.43
CA ARG A 47 -7.95 2.84 -2.59
C ARG A 47 -6.49 2.82 -2.14
N ILE A 48 -5.96 1.65 -1.80
CA ILE A 48 -4.55 1.50 -1.40
C ILE A 48 -3.66 1.66 -2.62
N ALA A 49 -4.03 1.07 -3.77
CA ALA A 49 -3.29 1.25 -5.02
C ALA A 49 -3.10 2.73 -5.39
N ASN A 50 -4.17 3.52 -5.35
CA ASN A 50 -4.09 4.96 -5.65
C ASN A 50 -3.35 5.77 -4.58
N ARG A 51 -3.33 5.30 -3.33
CA ARG A 51 -2.49 5.89 -2.27
C ARG A 51 -1.01 5.62 -2.57
N LEU A 52 -0.67 4.40 -2.94
CA LEU A 52 0.70 3.98 -3.24
C LEU A 52 1.22 4.69 -4.50
N LEU A 53 0.44 4.74 -5.58
CA LEU A 53 0.79 5.45 -6.81
C LEU A 53 1.20 6.90 -6.54
N ARG A 54 0.39 7.64 -5.76
CA ARG A 54 0.73 9.02 -5.40
C ARG A 54 2.06 9.12 -4.66
N ARG A 55 2.31 8.25 -3.67
CA ARG A 55 3.57 8.27 -2.92
C ARG A 55 4.78 7.89 -3.79
N VAL A 56 4.63 6.93 -4.72
CA VAL A 56 5.69 6.54 -5.66
C VAL A 56 5.97 7.66 -6.66
N ARG A 57 4.94 8.35 -7.13
CA ARG A 57 5.10 9.55 -7.96
C ARG A 57 5.83 10.65 -7.21
N ASP A 58 5.38 11.02 -6.02
CA ASP A 58 6.01 12.08 -5.21
C ASP A 58 7.49 11.75 -4.93
N TYR A 59 7.81 10.46 -4.71
CA TYR A 59 9.19 9.99 -4.63
C TYR A 59 9.97 10.19 -5.93
N SER A 60 9.38 9.84 -7.07
CA SER A 60 10.01 9.91 -8.39
C SER A 60 10.21 11.35 -8.85
N GLU A 61 9.34 12.28 -8.47
CA GLU A 61 9.50 13.73 -8.71
C GLU A 61 10.67 14.32 -7.91
N VAL A 62 10.94 13.81 -6.71
CA VAL A 62 12.05 14.30 -5.86
C VAL A 62 13.39 13.65 -6.23
N LYS A 63 13.38 12.39 -6.64
CA LYS A 63 14.59 11.58 -6.86
C LYS A 63 14.98 11.39 -8.33
N SER A 64 14.13 11.77 -9.27
CA SER A 64 14.33 11.58 -10.71
C SER A 64 13.55 12.64 -11.52
N ASP A 65 13.31 12.40 -12.80
CA ASP A 65 12.60 13.28 -13.74
C ASP A 65 11.07 13.14 -13.67
N GLY A 66 10.53 12.49 -12.63
CA GLY A 66 9.10 12.23 -12.46
C GLY A 66 8.56 10.99 -13.18
N SER A 67 9.37 10.26 -13.96
CA SER A 67 8.96 9.00 -14.58
C SER A 67 9.10 7.80 -13.63
N ILE A 68 8.17 6.84 -13.69
CA ILE A 68 8.17 5.61 -12.88
C ILE A 68 8.57 4.42 -13.79
N ASP A 69 9.87 4.13 -13.91
CA ASP A 69 10.40 2.97 -14.64
C ASP A 69 10.63 1.77 -13.71
N LEU A 70 10.58 0.54 -14.23
CA LEU A 70 10.75 -0.79 -13.60
C LEU A 70 11.50 -0.88 -12.25
N ASP A 71 12.69 -0.28 -12.11
CA ASP A 71 13.51 -0.36 -10.87
C ASP A 71 13.07 0.64 -9.78
N ARG A 72 12.33 1.68 -10.15
CA ARG A 72 11.92 2.77 -9.26
C ARG A 72 10.78 2.40 -8.30
N PRO A 73 9.70 1.70 -8.69
CA PRO A 73 8.60 1.44 -7.77
C PRO A 73 8.97 0.53 -6.60
N SER A 74 9.81 -0.49 -6.79
CA SER A 74 10.27 -1.30 -5.65
C SER A 74 11.10 -0.47 -4.68
N SER A 75 12.09 0.27 -5.18
CA SER A 75 12.96 1.12 -4.37
C SER A 75 12.18 2.22 -3.63
N ALA A 76 11.20 2.83 -4.30
CA ALA A 76 10.31 3.81 -3.72
C ALA A 76 9.47 3.18 -2.60
N LEU A 77 8.84 2.03 -2.84
CA LEU A 77 7.98 1.36 -1.85
C LEU A 77 8.79 0.86 -0.65
N ASP A 78 10.01 0.39 -0.87
CA ASP A 78 10.93 -0.02 0.19
C ASP A 78 11.34 1.19 1.05
N MET A 79 11.67 2.33 0.43
CA MET A 79 11.99 3.57 1.14
C MET A 79 10.77 4.14 1.89
N LEU A 80 9.56 3.95 1.34
CA LEU A 80 8.30 4.28 2.00
C LEU A 80 7.92 3.28 3.10
N SER A 81 8.80 2.31 3.39
CA SER A 81 8.62 1.30 4.44
C SER A 81 7.36 0.46 4.23
N ILE A 82 7.07 0.12 2.97
CA ILE A 82 5.99 -0.78 2.57
C ILE A 82 6.61 -2.08 2.07
N ASP A 83 6.37 -3.17 2.80
CA ASP A 83 6.93 -4.47 2.45
C ASP A 83 6.25 -5.10 1.22
N LYS A 84 6.76 -6.25 0.78
CA LYS A 84 6.25 -6.99 -0.39
C LYS A 84 4.79 -7.44 -0.24
N ASN A 85 4.28 -7.53 0.98
CA ASN A 85 2.88 -7.88 1.27
C ASN A 85 1.98 -6.63 1.37
N GLY A 86 2.56 -5.43 1.29
CA GLY A 86 1.83 -4.17 1.39
C GLY A 86 1.64 -3.67 2.82
N PHE A 87 2.35 -4.22 3.80
CA PHE A 87 2.30 -3.76 5.18
C PHE A 87 3.15 -2.51 5.35
N ASP A 88 2.52 -1.46 5.87
CA ASP A 88 3.19 -0.22 6.24
C ASP A 88 3.63 -0.23 7.72
N HIS A 89 4.14 0.90 8.19
CA HIS A 89 4.62 1.03 9.57
C HIS A 89 3.51 0.76 10.60
N MET A 90 2.26 1.16 10.32
CA MET A 90 1.17 0.94 11.28
C MET A 90 0.75 -0.52 11.33
N ASP A 91 0.73 -1.20 10.20
CA ASP A 91 0.48 -2.65 10.13
C ASP A 91 1.54 -3.43 10.94
N ARG A 92 2.83 -3.11 10.74
CA ARG A 92 3.92 -3.76 11.50
C ARG A 92 3.86 -3.43 12.98
N ARG A 93 3.56 -2.18 13.34
CA ARG A 93 3.42 -1.76 14.73
C ARG A 93 2.27 -2.47 15.44
N LEU A 94 1.14 -2.68 14.76
CA LEU A 94 0.02 -3.47 15.28
C LEU A 94 0.50 -4.88 15.65
N LEU A 95 1.15 -5.57 14.70
CA LEU A 95 1.66 -6.93 14.89
C LEU A 95 2.71 -7.00 16.01
N MET A 96 3.69 -6.09 16.01
CA MET A 96 4.72 -6.05 17.06
C MET A 96 4.11 -5.73 18.43
N THR A 97 3.10 -4.87 18.50
CA THR A 97 2.41 -4.59 19.77
C THR A 97 1.71 -5.83 20.30
N MET A 98 1.06 -6.62 19.44
CA MET A 98 0.46 -7.90 19.84
C MET A 98 1.51 -8.90 20.34
N ILE A 99 2.65 -9.01 19.65
CA ILE A 99 3.72 -9.93 20.00
C ILE A 99 4.40 -9.51 21.31
N GLU A 100 4.87 -8.27 21.39
CA GLU A 100 5.73 -7.80 22.47
C GLU A 100 4.95 -7.48 23.75
N LYS A 101 3.74 -6.90 23.65
CA LYS A 101 2.97 -6.48 24.83
C LYS A 101 1.96 -7.51 25.31
N PHE A 102 1.49 -8.37 24.42
CA PHE A 102 0.44 -9.34 24.72
C PHE A 102 0.88 -10.79 24.50
N GLY A 103 2.19 -11.02 24.25
CA GLY A 103 2.76 -12.36 24.08
C GLY A 103 2.21 -13.13 22.87
N GLY A 104 1.65 -12.43 21.88
CA GLY A 104 0.97 -13.04 20.73
C GLY A 104 -0.38 -13.70 21.05
N GLY A 105 -0.88 -13.56 22.29
CA GLY A 105 -2.14 -14.13 22.73
C GLY A 105 -3.38 -13.32 22.31
N PRO A 106 -4.59 -13.80 22.62
CA PRO A 106 -5.82 -13.06 22.39
C PRO A 106 -5.82 -11.75 23.20
N VAL A 107 -6.14 -10.65 22.53
CA VAL A 107 -6.20 -9.31 23.13
C VAL A 107 -7.48 -8.61 22.70
N GLY A 108 -8.13 -7.92 23.64
CA GLY A 108 -9.32 -7.11 23.34
C GLY A 108 -8.96 -5.89 22.48
N ILE A 109 -9.87 -5.49 21.58
CA ILE A 109 -9.61 -4.39 20.63
C ILE A 109 -9.28 -3.07 21.33
N ASP A 110 -9.94 -2.76 22.45
CA ASP A 110 -9.69 -1.55 23.23
C ASP A 110 -8.29 -1.56 23.87
N SER A 111 -7.88 -2.72 24.38
CA SER A 111 -6.54 -2.92 24.97
C SER A 111 -5.44 -2.80 23.91
N LEU A 112 -5.71 -3.23 22.68
CA LEU A 112 -4.79 -3.10 21.55
C LEU A 112 -4.73 -1.67 21.00
N ALA A 113 -5.86 -0.96 21.00
CA ALA A 113 -5.95 0.41 20.48
C ALA A 113 -5.16 1.43 21.33
N ALA A 114 -5.21 1.32 22.66
CA ALA A 114 -4.56 2.26 23.58
C ALA A 114 -3.04 2.48 23.32
N PRO A 115 -2.19 1.44 23.19
CA PRO A 115 -0.78 1.62 22.87
C PRO A 115 -0.50 2.09 21.43
N LEU A 116 -1.43 1.89 20.49
CA LEU A 116 -1.30 2.36 19.11
C LEU A 116 -1.60 3.86 18.99
N ALA A 117 -2.63 4.35 19.70
CA ALA A 117 -3.04 5.75 19.69
C ALA A 117 -1.97 6.72 20.24
N LYS A 118 -1.18 6.30 21.24
CA LYS A 118 -0.21 7.18 21.93
C LYS A 118 0.94 7.70 21.07
N ASN A 119 1.27 7.06 19.95
CA ASN A 119 2.32 7.51 19.03
C ASN A 119 1.77 7.67 17.60
N GLY A 120 0.51 8.06 17.45
CA GLY A 120 0.02 8.58 16.18
C GLY A 120 0.80 9.85 15.85
N ILE A 121 1.47 9.87 14.70
CA ILE A 121 2.27 10.98 14.19
C ILE A 121 1.49 12.29 14.39
N ARG A 122 2.02 13.19 15.23
CA ARG A 122 1.75 14.62 15.16
C ARG A 122 2.54 15.22 14.03
#